data_AF-A0AA42Q9R0-F1
#
_entry.id   AF-A0AA42Q9R0-F1
#
_cell.length_a   1.000
_cell.length_b   1.000
_cell.length_c   1.000
_cell.angle_alpha   90.00
_cell.angle_beta   90.00
_cell.angle_gamma   90.00
#
_symmetry.space_group_name_H-M   'P 1'
#
loop_
_entity.id
_entity.type
_entity.pdbx_description
1 polymer ?
#
loop_
_entity_poly.entity_id
_entity_poly.type
_entity_poly.pdbx_seq_one_letter_code
_entity_poly.pdbx_strand_id
1 'polypeptide(L)' 'MDPYTWAYIAIMAISAYVSYKDRPKSVAPKPVAFEDFSFPQFEEGTPQCVFFGDNWTPDWMVLSYGNYRTQPIKTKSGKK' A
#
# COMPACT_ATOMS: atom_id res chain seq x y z
N MET A 1 -29.51 -4.59 -42.54
CA MET A 1 -29.20 -4.66 -41.10
C MET A 1 -30.53 -4.72 -40.39
N ASP A 2 -30.88 -5.91 -39.91
CA ASP A 2 -32.24 -6.19 -39.41
C ASP A 2 -32.52 -5.46 -38.08
N PRO A 3 -33.78 -5.13 -37.77
CA PRO A 3 -34.15 -4.45 -36.52
C PRO A 3 -33.61 -5.14 -35.25
N TYR A 4 -33.41 -6.46 -35.33
CA TYR A 4 -32.85 -7.27 -34.26
C TYR A 4 -31.36 -7.02 -34.02
N THR A 5 -30.55 -6.67 -35.03
CA THR A 5 -29.13 -6.37 -34.81
C THR A 5 -28.92 -5.09 -34.00
N TRP A 6 -29.80 -4.09 -34.14
CA TRP A 6 -29.78 -2.89 -33.30
C TRP A 6 -30.15 -3.21 -31.84
N ALA A 7 -31.10 -4.11 -31.63
CA ALA A 7 -31.47 -4.56 -30.29
C ALA A 7 -30.29 -5.29 -29.60
N TYR A 8 -29.58 -6.16 -30.30
CA TYR A 8 -28.39 -6.84 -29.75
C TYR A 8 -27.25 -5.86 -29.45
N ILE A 9 -27.01 -4.88 -30.31
CA ILE A 9 -25.99 -3.83 -30.08
C ILE A 9 -26.36 -2.98 -28.86
N ALA A 10 -27.64 -2.63 -28.69
CA ALA A 10 -28.11 -1.88 -27.54
C ALA A 10 -27.93 -2.67 -26.23
N ILE A 11 -28.26 -3.96 -26.23
CA ILE A 11 -28.05 -4.85 -25.07
C ILE A 11 -26.57 -4.95 -24.71
N MET A 12 -25.69 -5.08 -25.71
CA MET A 12 -24.25 -5.12 -25.50
C MET A 12 -23.74 -3.82 -24.87
N ALA A 13 -24.17 -2.67 -25.39
CA ALA A 13 -23.78 -1.36 -24.85
C ALA A 13 -24.24 -1.16 -23.40
N ILE A 14 -25.48 -1.58 -23.07
CA ILE A 14 -26.02 -1.53 -21.71
C ILE A 14 -25.22 -2.43 -20.77
N SER A 15 -24.94 -3.67 -21.18
CA SER A 15 -24.16 -4.62 -20.36
C SER A 15 -22.73 -4.12 -20.09
N ALA A 16 -22.11 -3.47 -21.08
CA ALA A 16 -20.78 -2.87 -20.95
C ALA A 16 -20.79 -1.66 -20.00
N TYR A 17 -21.86 -0.85 -20.04
CA TYR A 17 -22.04 0.29 -19.14
C TYR A 17 -22.22 -0.14 -17.68
N VAL A 18 -23.10 -1.11 -17.43
CA VAL A 18 -23.31 -1.68 -16.09
C VAL A 18 -22.02 -2.29 -15.56
N SER A 19 -21.35 -3.12 -16.38
CA SER A 19 -20.06 -3.72 -16.02
C SER A 19 -18.97 -2.68 -15.78
N TYR A 20 -19.02 -1.51 -16.40
CA TYR A 20 -18.07 -0.43 -16.13
C TYR A 20 -18.36 0.27 -14.80
N LYS A 21 -19.65 0.42 -14.45
CA LYS A 21 -20.08 1.09 -13.22
C LYS A 21 -19.84 0.23 -11.97
N ASP A 22 -20.05 -1.08 -12.09
CA ASP A 22 -19.88 -2.04 -10.99
C ASP A 22 -18.43 -2.48 -10.79
N ARG A 23 -17.49 -1.95 -11.58
CA ARG A 23 -16.07 -2.21 -11.35
C ARG A 23 -15.68 -1.76 -9.95
N PRO A 24 -15.09 -2.65 -9.13
CA PRO A 24 -14.57 -2.24 -7.84
C PRO A 24 -13.54 -1.15 -8.07
N LYS A 25 -13.77 0.03 -7.49
CA LYS A 25 -12.81 1.13 -7.56
C LYS A 25 -11.54 0.67 -6.88
N SER A 26 -10.41 0.81 -7.57
CA SER A 26 -9.10 0.53 -6.99
C SER A 26 -8.96 1.33 -5.69
N VAL A 27 -8.82 0.61 -4.57
CA VAL A 27 -8.57 1.22 -3.27
C VAL A 27 -7.15 1.73 -3.31
N ALA A 28 -6.97 3.05 -3.22
CA ALA A 28 -5.65 3.62 -3.10
C ALA A 28 -4.99 3.04 -1.82
N PRO A 29 -3.76 2.52 -1.91
CA PRO A 29 -3.07 2.01 -0.73
C PRO A 29 -2.99 3.13 0.31
N LYS A 30 -3.33 2.81 1.56
CA LYS A 30 -3.21 3.77 2.66
C LYS A 30 -1.74 4.21 2.74
N PRO A 31 -1.47 5.51 2.98
CA PRO A 31 -0.12 5.96 3.21
C PRO A 31 0.44 5.22 4.43
N VAL A 32 1.54 4.50 4.24
CA VAL A 32 2.22 3.78 5.31
C VAL A 32 2.83 4.81 6.25
N ALA A 33 2.43 4.77 7.52
CA ALA A 33 2.96 5.63 8.58
C ALA A 33 4.19 4.99 9.23
N PHE A 34 4.97 5.79 9.97
CA PHE A 34 6.12 5.26 10.71
C PHE A 34 5.73 4.14 11.70
N GLU A 35 4.54 4.27 12.29
CA GLU A 35 3.98 3.35 13.28
C GLU A 35 3.63 1.97 12.72
N ASP A 36 3.54 1.83 11.39
CA ASP A 36 3.30 0.54 10.73
C ASP A 36 4.56 -0.35 10.67
N PHE A 37 5.73 0.19 11.01
CA PHE A 37 6.99 -0.54 11.00
C PHE A 37 7.37 -1.04 12.39
N SER A 38 7.51 -2.36 12.53
CA SER A 38 8.09 -2.99 13.72
C SER A 38 9.61 -2.99 13.60
N PHE A 39 10.27 -2.02 14.23
CA PHE A 39 11.73 -2.00 14.35
C PHE A 39 12.18 -2.80 15.58
N PRO A 40 13.28 -3.56 15.49
CA PRO A 40 13.88 -4.14 16.68
C PRO A 40 14.41 -3.01 17.57
N GLN A 41 13.78 -2.86 18.73
CA GLN A 41 14.14 -1.92 19.77
C GLN A 41 14.41 -2.69 21.06
N PHE A 42 15.28 -2.13 21.89
CA PHE A 42 15.53 -2.66 23.23
C PHE A 42 14.36 -2.29 24.14
N GLU A 43 14.01 -3.20 25.04
CA GLU A 43 13.12 -2.91 26.16
C GLU A 43 13.94 -2.49 27.38
N GLU A 44 13.30 -1.81 28.33
CA GLU A 44 13.96 -1.43 29.58
C GLU A 44 14.48 -2.68 30.30
N GLY A 45 15.79 -2.68 30.62
CA GLY A 45 16.47 -3.83 31.23
C GLY A 45 17.20 -4.76 30.25
N THR A 46 17.17 -4.48 28.94
CA THR A 46 17.97 -5.22 27.95
C THR A 46 19.47 -5.03 28.26
N PRO A 47 20.25 -6.11 28.44
CA PRO A 47 21.67 -6.00 28.78
C PRO A 47 22.48 -5.42 27.63
N GLN A 48 23.41 -4.51 27.95
CA GLN A 48 24.31 -3.92 26.97
C GLN A 48 25.50 -4.86 26.71
N CYS A 49 25.56 -5.42 25.51
CA CYS A 49 26.70 -6.24 25.07
C CYS A 49 27.90 -5.34 24.75
N VAL A 50 29.06 -5.65 25.32
CA VAL A 50 30.35 -5.03 24.99
C VAL A 50 31.22 -6.07 24.30
N PHE A 51 31.60 -5.80 23.05
CA PHE A 51 32.44 -6.71 22.27
C PHE A 51 33.91 -6.30 22.37
N PHE A 52 34.79 -7.29 22.52
CA PHE A 52 36.23 -7.14 22.41
C PHE A 52 36.72 -8.03 21.26
N GLY A 53 37.23 -7.41 20.19
CA GLY A 53 37.57 -8.11 18.94
C GLY A 53 36.37 -8.38 18.03
N ASP A 54 36.57 -9.19 16.99
CA ASP A 54 35.55 -9.50 15.99
C ASP A 54 34.68 -10.69 16.42
N ASN A 55 33.37 -10.48 16.52
CA ASN A 55 32.39 -11.52 16.83
C ASN A 55 31.07 -11.29 16.08
N TRP A 56 30.35 -12.38 15.80
CA TRP A 56 28.99 -12.32 15.25
C TRP A 56 27.99 -12.17 16.39
N THR A 57 26.98 -11.33 16.20
CA THR A 57 25.89 -11.18 17.17
C THR A 57 24.54 -11.50 16.50
N PRO A 58 23.63 -12.21 17.20
CA PRO A 58 22.35 -12.61 16.64
C PRO A 58 21.32 -11.47 16.62
N ASP A 59 21.57 -10.37 17.34
CA ASP A 59 20.59 -9.31 17.57
C ASP A 59 21.10 -7.93 17.15
N TRP A 60 20.20 -7.08 16.67
CA TRP A 60 20.51 -5.73 16.20
C TRP A 60 19.38 -4.78 16.57
N MET A 61 19.75 -3.56 16.95
CA MET A 61 18.79 -2.52 17.30
C MET A 61 18.94 -1.31 16.37
N VAL A 62 17.82 -0.67 16.04
CA VAL A 62 17.81 0.58 15.29
C VAL A 62 18.04 1.75 16.25
N LEU A 63 19.20 2.41 16.18
CA LEU A 63 19.47 3.63 16.97
C LEU A 63 18.79 4.88 16.39
N SER A 64 18.81 5.01 15.07
CA SER A 64 18.25 6.17 14.39
C SER A 64 17.80 5.77 13.00
N TYR A 65 16.58 6.14 12.64
CA TYR A 65 16.04 6.00 11.30
C TYR A 65 15.62 7.37 10.78
N GLY A 66 15.97 7.69 9.54
CA GLY A 66 15.71 8.99 8.95
C GLY A 66 15.65 8.94 7.43
N ASN A 67 15.21 10.06 6.84
CA ASN A 67 15.00 10.23 5.39
C ASN A 67 13.91 9.32 4.80
N TYR A 68 12.65 9.55 5.20
CA TYR A 68 11.53 9.00 4.47
C TYR A 68 11.54 9.57 3.06
N ARG A 69 11.92 8.74 2.08
CA ARG A 69 11.70 9.03 0.66
C ARG A 69 10.21 8.85 0.34
N THR A 70 9.35 9.60 1.03
CA THR A 70 7.91 9.59 0.77
C THR A 70 7.64 10.28 -0.55
N GLN A 71 6.97 9.58 -1.45
CA GLN A 71 6.33 10.21 -2.60
C GLN A 71 4.84 10.41 -2.28
N PRO A 72 4.29 11.63 -2.46
CA PRO A 72 2.88 11.88 -2.20
C PRO A 72 2.02 11.09 -3.17
N ILE A 73 1.03 10.35 -2.65
CA ILE A 73 0.04 9.66 -3.47
C ILE A 73 -0.88 10.72 -4.08
N LYS A 74 -0.70 11.00 -5.37
CA LYS A 74 -1.54 11.95 -6.11
C LYS A 74 -2.84 11.28 -6.55
N THR A 75 -3.89 11.41 -5.76
CA THR A 75 -5.26 11.03 -6.17
C THR A 75 -5.95 12.18 -6.88
N LYS A 76 -6.47 11.96 -8.11
CA LYS A 76 -7.26 12.95 -8.87
C LYS A 76 -8.64 13.25 -8.26
N SER A 77 -9.04 12.59 -7.17
CA SER A 77 -10.36 12.75 -6.56
C SER A 77 -10.23 12.96 -5.06
N GLY A 78 -9.91 14.19 -4.66
CA GLY A 78 -10.23 14.70 -3.34
C GLY A 78 -11.69 15.13 -3.36
N LYS A 79 -12.61 14.20 -3.09
CA LYS A 79 -13.91 14.60 -2.54
C LYS A 79 -13.73 14.58 -1.03
N LYS A 80 -14.01 15.72 -0.41
CA LYS A 80 -13.94 15.95 1.04
C LYS A 80 -14.46 14.75 1.83
#